data_AF-A0A176FFD8-F1
#
_entry.id   AF-A0A176FFD8-F1
#
_cell.length_a   1.000
_cell.length_b   1.000
_cell.length_c   1.000
_cell.angle_alpha   90.00
_cell.angle_beta   90.00
_cell.angle_gamma   90.00
#
_symmetry.space_group_name_H-M   'P 1'
#
loop_
_entity.id
_entity.type
_entity.pdbx_description
1 polymer ?
#
loop_
_entity_poly.entity_id
_entity_poly.type
_entity_poly.pdbx_seq_one_letter_code
_entity_poly.pdbx_strand_id
1 'polypeptide(L)'
;ERKMILLAKVQDEAGHGLYLYAAAETLGITRDDMTEQLLSGRMKYSSIFNYPTLTWADMGAVGWLVDGAAIMNQVPLQRTSYGPYSRAMIRICKEESFHQRQGYDIMMKMAQGSEAQKRMAQDALNRFWYPSLMMFGPSDAESVHSAQSMAWKIKMNTNDELRQKFVDQTVPQAEFLGLTVPDENLKWNEERGHYDFSQPDWDEFFNVLKGNGPCNAERLSARQKAWDDGQWVRDGLLAHARKKAASKVA
;
A
#
# COMPACT_ATOMS: atom_id res chain seq x y z
N GLU A 1 24.11 2.21 -2.91
CA GLU A 1 22.99 3.12 -3.26
C GLU A 1 21.62 2.54 -2.90
N ARG A 2 21.11 1.52 -3.62
CA ARG A 2 19.72 1.01 -3.45
C ARG A 2 19.30 0.65 -2.03
N LYS A 3 20.19 0.06 -1.22
CA LYS A 3 19.93 -0.23 0.20
C LYS A 3 19.59 1.03 1.01
N MET A 4 20.26 2.15 0.75
CA MET A 4 20.00 3.42 1.46
C MET A 4 18.67 4.02 1.04
N ILE A 5 18.34 3.95 -0.25
CA ILE A 5 17.03 4.39 -0.77
C ILE A 5 15.90 3.58 -0.13
N LEU A 6 16.05 2.25 -0.06
CA LEU A 6 15.06 1.38 0.58
C LEU A 6 14.90 1.68 2.07
N LEU A 7 15.99 1.95 2.79
CA LEU A 7 15.92 2.38 4.19
C LEU A 7 15.16 3.70 4.35
N ALA A 8 15.42 4.68 3.49
CA ALA A 8 14.70 5.96 3.50
C ALA A 8 13.20 5.77 3.24
N LYS A 9 12.84 4.94 2.25
CA LYS A 9 11.44 4.58 1.96
C LYS A 9 10.73 3.98 3.19
N VAL A 10 11.31 2.95 3.79
CA VAL A 10 10.71 2.25 4.93
C VAL A 10 10.64 3.15 6.18
N GLN A 11 11.61 4.06 6.34
CA GLN A 11 11.56 5.09 7.37
C GLN A 11 10.35 6.03 7.18
N ASP A 12 10.11 6.48 5.96
CA ASP A 12 8.98 7.36 5.64
C ASP A 12 7.64 6.63 5.85
N GLU A 13 7.52 5.35 5.46
CA GLU A 13 6.32 4.54 5.72
C GLU A 13 5.97 4.47 7.22
N ALA A 14 6.98 4.39 8.10
CA ALA A 14 6.76 4.46 9.54
C ALA A 14 6.22 5.82 9.97
N GLY A 15 6.72 6.91 9.39
CA GLY A 15 6.23 8.27 9.59
C GLY A 15 4.80 8.46 9.09
N HIS A 16 4.46 7.90 7.93
CA HIS A 16 3.12 7.94 7.34
C HIS A 16 2.10 7.26 8.24
N GLY A 17 2.45 6.10 8.80
CA GLY A 17 1.65 5.42 9.81
C GLY A 17 1.35 6.31 11.02
N LEU A 18 2.35 7.06 11.51
CA LEU A 18 2.15 8.00 12.61
C LEU A 18 1.21 9.15 12.24
N TYR A 19 1.29 9.70 11.02
CA TYR A 19 0.36 10.72 10.55
C TYR A 19 -1.09 10.20 10.48
N LEU A 20 -1.26 8.97 10.01
CA LEU A 20 -2.57 8.33 9.90
C LEU A 20 -3.17 8.00 11.28
N TYR A 21 -2.38 7.48 12.22
CA TYR A 21 -2.82 7.29 13.60
C TYR A 21 -3.24 8.62 14.23
N ALA A 22 -2.45 9.68 14.09
CA ALA A 22 -2.79 11.00 14.62
C ALA A 22 -4.08 11.58 13.99
N ALA A 23 -4.32 11.35 12.69
CA ALA A 23 -5.55 11.77 12.04
C ALA A 23 -6.78 10.94 12.49
N ALA A 24 -6.60 9.66 12.82
CA ALA A 24 -7.66 8.82 13.36
C ALA A 24 -7.96 9.16 14.83
N GLU A 25 -6.96 9.53 15.63
CA GLU A 25 -7.14 9.93 17.03
C GLU A 25 -8.04 11.18 17.18
N THR A 26 -8.12 12.04 16.17
CA THR A 26 -9.07 13.17 16.16
C THR A 26 -10.54 12.75 16.01
N LEU A 27 -10.82 11.47 15.74
CA LEU A 27 -12.17 10.87 15.73
C LEU A 27 -12.49 10.13 17.04
N GLY A 28 -11.58 10.14 18.02
CA GLY A 28 -11.82 9.62 19.37
C GLY A 28 -11.41 8.16 19.62
N ILE A 29 -10.82 7.48 18.63
CA ILE A 29 -10.19 6.16 18.82
C ILE A 29 -8.71 6.33 19.16
N THR A 30 -8.16 5.51 20.06
CA THR A 30 -6.73 5.61 20.39
C THR A 30 -5.85 4.79 19.44
N ARG A 31 -4.58 5.18 19.31
CA ARG A 31 -3.58 4.34 18.62
C ARG A 31 -3.45 2.95 19.21
N ASP A 32 -3.54 2.80 20.52
CA ASP A 32 -3.43 1.50 21.18
C ASP A 32 -4.62 0.61 20.83
N ASP A 33 -5.85 1.14 20.80
CA ASP A 33 -7.05 0.40 20.37
C ASP A 33 -6.94 -0.05 18.91
N MET A 34 -6.48 0.82 18.02
CA MET A 34 -6.28 0.46 16.60
C MET A 34 -5.17 -0.60 16.44
N THR A 35 -4.12 -0.51 17.24
CA THR A 35 -3.02 -1.50 17.24
C THR A 35 -3.54 -2.85 17.72
N GLU A 36 -4.31 -2.88 18.81
CA GLU A 36 -4.94 -4.10 19.31
C GLU A 36 -5.89 -4.70 18.27
N GLN A 37 -6.76 -3.89 17.66
CA GLN A 37 -7.69 -4.36 16.63
C GLN A 37 -6.97 -4.93 15.41
N LEU A 38 -5.83 -4.36 15.01
CA LEU A 38 -4.98 -4.92 13.95
C LEU A 38 -4.41 -6.28 14.38
N LEU A 39 -3.78 -6.34 15.55
CA LEU A 39 -3.12 -7.54 16.06
C LEU A 39 -4.10 -8.69 16.30
N SER A 40 -5.33 -8.38 16.71
CA SER A 40 -6.40 -9.36 16.89
C SER A 40 -7.14 -9.71 15.59
N GLY A 41 -6.76 -9.12 14.45
CA GLY A 41 -7.41 -9.34 13.14
C GLY A 41 -8.81 -8.71 13.00
N ARG A 42 -9.23 -7.83 13.91
CA ARG A 42 -10.53 -7.12 13.83
C ARG A 42 -10.50 -5.96 12.84
N MET A 43 -9.34 -5.34 12.63
CA MET A 43 -9.09 -4.34 11.59
C MET A 43 -8.17 -4.90 10.50
N LYS A 44 -8.47 -4.54 9.25
CA LYS A 44 -7.69 -4.97 8.09
C LYS A 44 -6.52 -4.01 7.80
N TYR A 45 -5.55 -4.51 7.05
CA TYR A 45 -4.53 -3.73 6.34
C TYR A 45 -4.60 -4.04 4.84
N SER A 46 -3.88 -3.28 4.00
CA SER A 46 -3.94 -3.46 2.54
C SER A 46 -3.60 -4.89 2.12
N SER A 47 -4.38 -5.45 1.20
CA SER A 47 -4.25 -6.83 0.71
C SER A 47 -2.85 -7.13 0.17
N ILE A 48 -2.23 -6.15 -0.49
CA ILE A 48 -0.93 -6.28 -1.17
C ILE A 48 0.22 -6.72 -0.27
N PHE A 49 0.18 -6.39 1.03
CA PHE A 49 1.26 -6.75 1.95
C PHE A 49 1.26 -8.24 2.33
N ASN A 50 0.28 -9.01 1.87
CA ASN A 50 0.19 -10.45 2.05
C ASN A 50 0.88 -11.25 0.95
N TYR A 51 1.49 -10.59 -0.04
CA TYR A 51 2.28 -11.26 -1.07
C TYR A 51 3.78 -11.23 -0.70
N PRO A 52 4.53 -12.32 -0.96
CA PRO A 52 5.92 -12.42 -0.57
C PRO A 52 6.84 -11.68 -1.55
N THR A 53 7.95 -11.17 -1.02
CA THR A 53 9.04 -10.60 -1.80
C THR A 53 10.17 -11.63 -1.93
N LEU A 54 10.16 -12.35 -3.04
CA LEU A 54 10.99 -13.53 -3.31
C LEU A 54 12.34 -13.17 -3.95
N THR A 55 12.38 -12.06 -4.68
CA THR A 55 13.59 -11.60 -5.38
C THR A 55 13.85 -10.12 -5.16
N TRP A 56 15.03 -9.65 -5.58
CA TRP A 56 15.32 -8.21 -5.54
C TRP A 56 14.42 -7.39 -6.48
N ALA A 57 13.99 -7.93 -7.62
CA ALA A 57 13.10 -7.22 -8.53
C ALA A 57 11.74 -6.90 -7.89
N ASP A 58 11.31 -7.69 -6.89
CA ASP A 58 10.08 -7.45 -6.15
C ASP A 58 10.13 -6.13 -5.37
N MET A 59 11.31 -5.67 -4.94
CA MET A 59 11.45 -4.32 -4.35
C MET A 59 11.18 -3.23 -5.39
N GLY A 60 11.57 -3.47 -6.64
CA GLY A 60 11.25 -2.59 -7.77
C GLY A 60 9.76 -2.61 -8.11
N ALA A 61 9.15 -3.80 -8.19
CA ALA A 61 7.72 -3.94 -8.46
C ALA A 61 6.85 -3.35 -7.34
N VAL A 62 7.22 -3.53 -6.07
CA VAL A 62 6.56 -2.86 -4.93
C VAL A 62 6.70 -1.34 -5.05
N GLY A 63 7.91 -0.83 -5.22
CA GLY A 63 8.09 0.62 -5.36
C GLY A 63 7.37 1.17 -6.60
N TRP A 64 7.29 0.45 -7.71
CA TRP A 64 6.68 0.95 -8.95
C TRP A 64 5.16 0.78 -9.00
N LEU A 65 4.69 -0.47 -8.94
CA LEU A 65 3.29 -0.85 -9.13
C LEU A 65 2.48 -0.63 -7.86
N VAL A 66 2.99 -1.09 -6.71
CA VAL A 66 2.27 -1.03 -5.44
C VAL A 66 2.17 0.41 -4.94
N ASP A 67 3.29 1.13 -4.87
CA ASP A 67 3.23 2.56 -4.50
C ASP A 67 2.52 3.38 -5.60
N GLY A 68 2.63 3.01 -6.88
CA GLY A 68 1.89 3.66 -7.97
C GLY A 68 0.37 3.55 -7.78
N ALA A 69 -0.11 2.36 -7.42
CA ALA A 69 -1.52 2.15 -7.09
C ALA A 69 -1.93 2.90 -5.82
N ALA A 70 -1.06 2.92 -4.80
CA ALA A 70 -1.26 3.65 -3.56
C ALA A 70 -1.41 5.16 -3.81
N ILE A 71 -0.49 5.77 -4.57
CA ILE A 71 -0.53 7.18 -4.98
C ILE A 71 -1.81 7.49 -5.76
N MET A 72 -2.19 6.63 -6.71
CA MET A 72 -3.42 6.82 -7.49
C MET A 72 -4.65 6.88 -6.57
N ASN A 73 -4.68 6.09 -5.50
CA ASN A 73 -5.75 6.11 -4.50
C ASN A 73 -5.63 7.32 -3.55
N GLN A 74 -4.43 7.70 -3.15
CA GLN A 74 -4.18 8.71 -2.12
C GLN A 74 -4.24 10.16 -2.63
N VAL A 75 -3.88 10.41 -3.89
CA VAL A 75 -3.93 11.76 -4.48
C VAL A 75 -5.35 12.35 -4.47
N PRO A 76 -6.40 11.64 -4.90
CA PRO A 76 -7.78 12.12 -4.74
C PRO A 76 -8.17 12.38 -3.29
N LEU A 77 -7.69 11.57 -2.34
CA LEU A 77 -7.99 11.70 -0.91
C LEU A 77 -7.39 12.96 -0.27
N GLN A 78 -6.47 13.67 -0.94
CA GLN A 78 -6.10 15.03 -0.53
C GLN A 78 -7.30 15.99 -0.47
N ARG A 79 -8.40 15.67 -1.17
CA ARG A 79 -9.64 16.44 -1.19
C ARG A 79 -10.80 15.77 -0.42
N THR A 80 -10.51 14.73 0.37
CA THR A 80 -11.50 14.09 1.24
C THR A 80 -12.12 15.11 2.21
N SER A 81 -13.40 14.93 2.55
CA SER A 81 -14.17 15.87 3.37
C SER A 81 -13.66 16.04 4.80
N TYR A 82 -12.94 15.06 5.33
CA TYR A 82 -12.39 15.13 6.69
C TYR A 82 -11.01 15.78 6.71
N GLY A 83 -10.95 17.01 7.25
CA GLY A 83 -9.75 17.86 7.22
C GLY A 83 -8.45 17.22 7.75
N PRO A 84 -8.43 16.55 8.92
CA PRO A 84 -7.25 15.85 9.41
C PRO A 84 -6.73 14.79 8.42
N TYR A 85 -7.63 14.01 7.82
CA TYR A 85 -7.26 12.98 6.85
C TYR A 85 -6.72 13.59 5.54
N SER A 86 -7.40 14.60 5.00
CA SER A 86 -6.94 15.37 3.83
C SER A 86 -5.51 15.91 4.02
N ARG A 87 -5.23 16.54 5.16
CA ARG A 87 -3.89 17.11 5.45
C ARG A 87 -2.81 16.05 5.61
N ALA A 88 -3.14 14.88 6.17
CA ALA A 88 -2.22 13.75 6.22
C ALA A 88 -1.89 13.26 4.81
N MET A 89 -2.89 13.08 3.94
CA MET A 89 -2.70 12.68 2.54
C MET A 89 -1.84 13.68 1.75
N ILE A 90 -1.98 14.99 1.98
CA ILE A 90 -1.13 16.00 1.31
C ILE A 90 0.35 15.80 1.67
N ARG A 91 0.67 15.45 2.92
CA ARG A 91 2.06 15.19 3.34
C ARG A 91 2.57 13.88 2.77
N ILE A 92 1.79 12.81 2.95
CA ILE A 92 2.15 11.46 2.51
C ILE A 92 2.41 11.43 0.99
N CYS A 93 1.50 11.97 0.18
CA CYS A 93 1.65 11.99 -1.28
C CYS A 93 2.88 12.77 -1.77
N LYS A 94 3.33 13.80 -1.04
CA LYS A 94 4.57 14.53 -1.39
C LYS A 94 5.80 13.64 -1.24
N GLU A 95 5.81 12.76 -0.25
CA GLU A 95 6.94 11.87 0.05
C GLU A 95 6.89 10.60 -0.82
N GLU A 96 5.70 9.97 -0.97
CA GLU A 96 5.54 8.71 -1.71
C GLU A 96 5.87 8.80 -3.20
N SER A 97 5.57 9.93 -3.86
CA SER A 97 5.90 10.10 -5.28
C SER A 97 7.40 9.96 -5.60
N PHE A 98 8.25 10.33 -4.64
CA PHE A 98 9.69 10.13 -4.77
C PHE A 98 10.05 8.65 -4.70
N HIS A 99 9.50 7.92 -3.72
CA HIS A 99 9.74 6.48 -3.55
C HIS A 99 9.25 5.67 -4.74
N GLN A 100 8.10 6.05 -5.31
CA GLN A 100 7.55 5.39 -6.48
C GLN A 100 8.50 5.48 -7.69
N ARG A 101 9.06 6.68 -7.91
CA ARG A 101 10.05 6.88 -8.98
C ARG A 101 11.30 6.01 -8.77
N GLN A 102 11.72 5.82 -7.53
CA GLN A 102 12.89 4.98 -7.23
C GLN A 102 12.61 3.49 -7.45
N GLY A 103 11.38 3.02 -7.18
CA GLY A 103 10.94 1.68 -7.55
C GLY A 103 11.01 1.45 -9.07
N TYR A 104 10.50 2.41 -9.83
CA TYR A 104 10.58 2.37 -11.30
C TYR A 104 12.03 2.38 -11.81
N ASP A 105 12.92 3.16 -11.19
CA ASP A 105 14.35 3.17 -11.56
C ASP A 105 15.03 1.81 -11.28
N ILE A 106 14.64 1.08 -10.22
CA ILE A 106 15.10 -0.31 -10.03
C ILE A 106 14.66 -1.19 -11.21
N MET A 107 13.39 -1.13 -11.58
CA MET A 107 12.85 -1.92 -12.69
C MET A 107 13.53 -1.57 -14.01
N MET A 108 13.76 -0.29 -14.27
CA MET A 108 14.49 0.19 -15.45
C MET A 108 15.92 -0.37 -15.52
N LYS A 109 16.67 -0.32 -14.41
CA LYS A 109 18.03 -0.89 -14.37
C LYS A 109 18.03 -2.41 -14.57
N MET A 110 17.02 -3.11 -14.07
CA MET A 110 16.91 -4.56 -14.24
C MET A 110 16.54 -4.93 -15.69
N ALA A 111 15.58 -4.20 -16.29
CA ALA A 111 15.14 -4.40 -17.66
C ALA A 111 16.21 -4.05 -18.71
N GLN A 112 17.11 -3.11 -18.40
CA GLN A 112 18.25 -2.77 -19.26
C GLN A 112 19.53 -3.56 -18.92
N GLY A 113 19.45 -4.47 -17.95
CA GLY A 113 20.58 -5.27 -17.49
C GLY A 113 20.78 -6.56 -18.28
N SER A 114 21.40 -7.54 -17.62
CA SER A 114 21.58 -8.89 -18.14
C SER A 114 20.24 -9.62 -18.35
N GLU A 115 20.25 -10.67 -19.17
CA GLU A 115 19.06 -11.52 -19.40
C GLU A 115 18.48 -12.11 -18.10
N ALA A 116 19.33 -12.42 -17.11
CA ALA A 116 18.86 -12.88 -15.80
C ALA A 116 18.10 -11.78 -15.04
N GLN A 117 18.54 -10.52 -15.13
CA GLN A 117 17.87 -9.38 -14.51
C GLN A 117 16.55 -9.05 -15.19
N LYS A 118 16.50 -9.12 -16.54
CA LYS A 118 15.26 -8.95 -17.30
C LYS A 118 14.22 -9.98 -16.93
N ARG A 119 14.60 -11.27 -16.88
CA ARG A 119 13.69 -12.34 -16.44
C ARG A 119 13.19 -12.13 -15.01
N MET A 120 14.07 -11.68 -14.10
CA MET A 120 13.68 -11.38 -12.72
C MET A 120 12.69 -10.20 -12.64
N ALA A 121 12.89 -9.14 -13.44
CA ALA A 121 11.95 -8.02 -13.55
C ALA A 121 10.60 -8.45 -14.11
N GLN A 122 10.60 -9.27 -15.16
CA GLN A 122 9.38 -9.82 -15.75
C GLN A 122 8.62 -10.71 -14.75
N ASP A 123 9.31 -11.59 -14.03
CA ASP A 123 8.70 -12.45 -13.01
C ASP A 123 8.08 -11.62 -11.86
N ALA A 124 8.74 -10.55 -11.42
CA ALA A 124 8.19 -9.66 -10.41
C ALA A 124 6.94 -8.92 -10.92
N LEU A 125 6.95 -8.41 -12.17
CA LEU A 125 5.75 -7.81 -12.79
C LEU A 125 4.61 -8.83 -12.86
N ASN A 126 4.91 -10.08 -13.29
CA ASN A 126 3.92 -11.14 -13.39
C ASN A 126 3.19 -11.39 -12.07
N ARG A 127 3.95 -11.48 -10.96
CA ARG A 127 3.39 -11.79 -9.64
C ARG A 127 2.69 -10.61 -8.98
N PHE A 128 3.13 -9.37 -9.24
CA PHE A 128 2.58 -8.18 -8.56
C PHE A 128 1.49 -7.44 -9.34
N TRP A 129 1.30 -7.72 -10.63
CA TRP A 129 0.30 -7.03 -11.46
C TRP A 129 -1.13 -7.08 -10.87
N TYR A 130 -1.73 -8.26 -10.77
CA TYR A 130 -3.09 -8.39 -10.26
C TYR A 130 -3.23 -8.01 -8.78
N PRO A 131 -2.29 -8.36 -7.88
CA PRO A 131 -2.30 -7.84 -6.52
C PRO A 131 -2.32 -6.31 -6.43
N SER A 132 -1.59 -5.60 -7.31
CA SER A 132 -1.65 -4.14 -7.40
C SER A 132 -3.03 -3.64 -7.87
N LEU A 133 -3.68 -4.32 -8.83
CA LEU A 133 -5.05 -3.97 -9.25
C LEU A 133 -6.10 -4.19 -8.15
N MET A 134 -5.90 -5.20 -7.30
CA MET A 134 -6.77 -5.48 -6.15
C MET A 134 -6.69 -4.41 -5.04
N MET A 135 -5.63 -3.58 -5.01
CA MET A 135 -5.49 -2.51 -4.02
C MET A 135 -6.58 -1.44 -4.10
N PHE A 136 -7.18 -1.27 -5.29
CA PHE A 136 -8.30 -0.36 -5.49
C PHE A 136 -9.60 -0.86 -4.86
N GLY A 137 -9.63 -2.08 -4.34
CA GLY A 137 -10.82 -2.70 -3.75
C GLY A 137 -11.68 -3.43 -4.78
N PRO A 138 -12.82 -3.99 -4.33
CA PRO A 138 -13.73 -4.76 -5.19
C PRO A 138 -14.32 -3.88 -6.30
N SER A 139 -14.99 -4.51 -7.27
CA SER A 139 -15.75 -3.79 -8.30
C SER A 139 -16.75 -2.81 -7.67
N ASP A 140 -17.14 -1.77 -8.42
CA ASP A 140 -18.13 -0.81 -7.93
C ASP A 140 -19.48 -1.45 -7.62
N ALA A 141 -19.83 -2.53 -8.33
CA ALA A 141 -21.03 -3.33 -8.10
C ALA A 141 -21.04 -4.06 -6.75
N GLU A 142 -19.87 -4.40 -6.20
CA GLU A 142 -19.72 -5.18 -4.97
C GLU A 142 -19.22 -4.32 -3.78
N SER A 143 -18.97 -3.04 -4.00
CA SER A 143 -18.46 -2.13 -2.97
C SER A 143 -19.58 -1.58 -2.07
N VAL A 144 -19.84 -2.28 -0.97
CA VAL A 144 -20.89 -1.93 0.01
C VAL A 144 -20.76 -0.55 0.65
N HIS A 145 -19.56 0.04 0.67
CA HIS A 145 -19.30 1.35 1.29
C HIS A 145 -19.20 2.51 0.30
N SER A 146 -19.15 2.24 -1.01
CA SER A 146 -18.88 3.26 -2.04
C SER A 146 -19.93 4.38 -2.03
N ALA A 147 -21.22 4.03 -2.03
CA ALA A 147 -22.31 5.00 -2.14
C ALA A 147 -22.28 6.06 -1.02
N GLN A 148 -22.19 5.61 0.24
CA GLN A 148 -22.11 6.50 1.39
C GLN A 148 -20.80 7.31 1.41
N SER A 149 -19.67 6.65 1.15
CA SER A 149 -18.35 7.31 1.17
C SER A 149 -18.25 8.40 0.11
N MET A 150 -18.86 8.21 -1.06
CA MET A 150 -18.91 9.24 -2.09
C MET A 150 -19.89 10.36 -1.75
N ALA A 151 -21.07 10.04 -1.22
CA ALA A 151 -22.05 11.05 -0.78
C ALA A 151 -21.46 11.99 0.29
N TRP A 152 -20.64 11.46 1.20
CA TRP A 152 -19.92 12.24 2.20
C TRP A 152 -18.58 12.80 1.72
N LYS A 153 -18.20 12.56 0.46
CA LYS A 153 -16.90 12.95 -0.11
C LYS A 153 -15.71 12.46 0.71
N ILE A 154 -15.87 11.30 1.38
CA ILE A 154 -14.75 10.56 1.97
C ILE A 154 -13.93 9.94 0.84
N LYS A 155 -14.63 9.39 -0.16
CA LYS A 155 -14.08 8.80 -1.39
C LYS A 155 -14.43 9.72 -2.58
N MET A 156 -13.43 10.04 -3.41
CA MET A 156 -13.57 11.02 -4.50
C MET A 156 -13.78 10.41 -5.89
N ASN A 157 -13.27 9.19 -6.10
CA ASN A 157 -13.37 8.42 -7.32
C ASN A 157 -13.80 7.00 -6.99
N THR A 158 -14.45 6.33 -7.92
CA THR A 158 -14.86 4.93 -7.70
C THR A 158 -13.65 3.97 -7.71
N ASN A 159 -13.85 2.71 -7.31
CA ASN A 159 -12.74 1.74 -7.32
C ASN A 159 -12.31 1.46 -8.76
N ASP A 160 -13.29 1.24 -9.64
CA ASP A 160 -13.04 0.90 -11.05
C ASP A 160 -12.46 2.10 -11.82
N GLU A 161 -12.89 3.33 -11.53
CA GLU A 161 -12.30 4.55 -12.11
C GLU A 161 -10.79 4.67 -11.82
N LEU A 162 -10.38 4.39 -10.58
CA LEU A 162 -8.97 4.48 -10.20
C LEU A 162 -8.16 3.30 -10.75
N ARG A 163 -8.75 2.10 -10.77
CA ARG A 163 -8.13 0.92 -11.38
C ARG A 163 -7.87 1.13 -12.87
N GLN A 164 -8.86 1.65 -13.62
CA GLN A 164 -8.71 1.96 -15.04
C GLN A 164 -7.59 2.97 -15.28
N LYS A 165 -7.59 4.10 -14.55
CA LYS A 165 -6.52 5.11 -14.67
C LYS A 165 -5.13 4.52 -14.39
N PHE A 166 -5.04 3.59 -13.44
CA PHE A 166 -3.78 2.91 -13.13
C PHE A 166 -3.30 2.06 -14.28
N VAL A 167 -4.18 1.25 -14.89
CA VAL A 167 -3.84 0.47 -16.08
C VAL A 167 -3.38 1.39 -17.21
N ASP A 168 -4.14 2.44 -17.53
CA ASP A 168 -3.83 3.35 -18.64
C ASP A 168 -2.48 4.05 -18.47
N GLN A 169 -2.09 4.37 -17.23
CA GLN A 169 -0.81 5.00 -16.95
C GLN A 169 0.35 4.01 -16.86
N THR A 170 0.09 2.77 -16.43
CA THR A 170 1.14 1.80 -16.10
C THR A 170 1.52 0.92 -17.28
N VAL A 171 0.58 0.62 -18.19
CA VAL A 171 0.88 -0.19 -19.39
C VAL A 171 1.96 0.46 -20.26
N PRO A 172 1.88 1.75 -20.62
CA PRO A 172 2.94 2.41 -21.39
C PRO A 172 4.30 2.42 -20.67
N GLN A 173 4.30 2.43 -19.34
CA GLN A 173 5.53 2.33 -18.54
C GLN A 173 6.15 0.93 -18.66
N ALA A 174 5.33 -0.14 -18.61
CA ALA A 174 5.80 -1.51 -18.83
C ALA A 174 6.37 -1.70 -20.25
N GLU A 175 5.67 -1.18 -21.26
CA GLU A 175 6.10 -1.21 -22.66
C GLU A 175 7.44 -0.49 -22.85
N PHE A 176 7.61 0.69 -22.24
CA PHE A 176 8.88 1.42 -22.28
C PHE A 176 10.04 0.63 -21.67
N LEU A 177 9.78 -0.19 -20.65
CA LEU A 177 10.77 -1.09 -20.07
C LEU A 177 11.01 -2.35 -20.90
N GLY A 178 10.24 -2.59 -21.96
CA GLY A 178 10.27 -3.83 -22.72
C GLY A 178 9.76 -5.03 -21.92
N LEU A 179 8.89 -4.80 -20.94
CA LEU A 179 8.22 -5.83 -20.15
C LEU A 179 6.81 -6.06 -20.67
N THR A 180 6.31 -7.28 -20.53
CA THR A 180 4.96 -7.67 -20.94
C THR A 180 4.04 -7.71 -19.72
N VAL A 181 2.89 -7.05 -19.78
CA VAL A 181 1.87 -7.15 -18.74
C VAL A 181 1.22 -8.54 -18.80
N PRO A 182 1.06 -9.27 -17.68
CA PRO A 182 0.58 -10.65 -17.65
C PRO A 182 -0.95 -10.74 -17.83
N ASP A 183 -1.49 -10.20 -18.92
CA ASP A 183 -2.92 -10.20 -19.23
C ASP A 183 -3.16 -10.36 -20.72
N GLU A 184 -3.68 -11.52 -21.14
CA GLU A 184 -3.94 -11.85 -22.54
C GLU A 184 -5.06 -11.02 -23.16
N ASN A 185 -5.96 -10.45 -22.34
CA ASN A 185 -7.06 -9.61 -22.82
C ASN A 185 -6.69 -8.13 -22.83
N LEU A 186 -5.45 -7.77 -22.46
CA LEU A 186 -5.00 -6.39 -22.45
C LEU A 186 -4.90 -5.84 -23.87
N LYS A 187 -5.70 -4.82 -24.18
CA LYS A 187 -5.67 -4.15 -25.48
C LYS A 187 -6.06 -2.69 -25.37
N TRP A 188 -5.40 -1.82 -26.13
CA TRP A 188 -5.84 -0.45 -26.29
C TRP A 188 -7.16 -0.40 -27.05
N ASN A 189 -8.15 0.31 -26.49
CA ASN A 189 -9.45 0.52 -27.12
C ASN A 189 -9.58 2.00 -27.53
N GLU A 190 -9.40 2.26 -28.84
CA GLU A 190 -9.44 3.61 -29.42
C GLU A 190 -10.79 4.31 -29.20
N GLU A 191 -11.90 3.57 -29.23
CA GLU A 191 -13.24 4.16 -29.06
C GLU A 191 -13.48 4.63 -27.62
N ARG A 192 -12.94 3.88 -26.64
CA ARG A 192 -13.04 4.23 -25.22
C ARG A 192 -11.95 5.21 -24.78
N GLY A 193 -10.81 5.25 -25.47
CA GLY A 193 -9.61 5.96 -25.03
C GLY A 193 -8.99 5.34 -23.77
N HIS A 194 -9.11 4.03 -23.60
CA HIS A 194 -8.72 3.28 -22.41
C HIS A 194 -8.21 1.88 -22.80
N TYR A 195 -7.41 1.25 -21.94
CA TYR A 195 -7.12 -0.18 -22.09
C TYR A 195 -8.32 -1.03 -21.62
N ASP A 196 -8.72 -2.01 -22.43
CA ASP A 196 -9.50 -3.15 -21.97
C ASP A 196 -8.55 -4.14 -21.29
N PHE A 197 -8.94 -4.72 -20.14
CA PHE A 197 -8.11 -5.64 -19.36
C PHE A 197 -8.99 -6.64 -18.58
N SER A 198 -8.41 -7.77 -18.21
CA SER A 198 -9.07 -8.80 -17.40
C SER A 198 -9.28 -8.32 -15.97
N GLN A 199 -10.42 -8.67 -15.36
CA GLN A 199 -10.62 -8.38 -13.95
C GLN A 199 -9.73 -9.26 -13.06
N PRO A 200 -9.29 -8.77 -11.89
CA PRO A 200 -8.61 -9.59 -10.90
C PRO A 200 -9.45 -10.79 -10.46
N ASP A 201 -8.78 -11.83 -9.97
CA ASP A 201 -9.45 -12.93 -9.28
C ASP A 201 -10.05 -12.41 -7.95
N TRP A 202 -11.37 -12.21 -7.94
CA TRP A 202 -12.08 -11.72 -6.76
C TRP A 202 -12.17 -12.75 -5.64
N ASP A 203 -12.15 -14.05 -5.95
CA ASP A 203 -12.13 -15.10 -4.94
C ASP A 203 -10.78 -15.09 -4.20
N GLU A 204 -9.67 -14.94 -4.93
CA GLU A 204 -8.35 -14.68 -4.33
C GLU A 204 -8.39 -13.44 -3.44
N PHE A 205 -8.88 -12.31 -3.96
CA PHE A 205 -8.96 -11.06 -3.21
C PHE A 205 -9.70 -11.22 -1.87
N PHE A 206 -10.89 -11.81 -1.88
CA PHE A 206 -11.67 -12.00 -0.66
C PHE A 206 -11.05 -13.03 0.28
N ASN A 207 -10.35 -14.05 -0.23
CA ASN A 207 -9.60 -15.00 0.60
C ASN A 207 -8.43 -14.33 1.31
N VAL A 208 -7.66 -13.49 0.61
CA VAL A 208 -6.57 -12.69 1.20
C VAL A 208 -7.10 -11.76 2.28
N LEU A 209 -8.23 -11.08 2.05
CA LEU A 209 -8.84 -10.19 3.04
C LEU A 209 -9.38 -10.91 4.28
N LYS A 210 -9.71 -12.20 4.17
CA LYS A 210 -10.16 -13.06 5.28
C LYS A 210 -9.00 -13.65 6.09
N GLY A 211 -7.75 -13.40 5.70
CA GLY A 211 -6.57 -13.94 6.39
C GLY A 211 -5.99 -15.21 5.76
N ASN A 212 -6.47 -15.64 4.59
CA ASN A 212 -6.07 -16.90 3.95
C ASN A 212 -5.12 -16.69 2.75
N GLY A 213 -4.44 -15.55 2.67
CA GLY A 213 -3.45 -15.27 1.64
C GLY A 213 -2.04 -15.75 2.00
N PRO A 214 -1.07 -15.57 1.08
CA PRO A 214 0.23 -16.23 1.16
C PRO A 214 1.10 -15.86 2.37
N CYS A 215 0.91 -14.68 2.96
CA CYS A 215 1.71 -14.22 4.09
C CYS A 215 0.88 -13.66 5.26
N ASN A 216 -0.45 -13.78 5.26
CA ASN A 216 -1.29 -13.16 6.29
C ASN A 216 -0.87 -13.56 7.71
N ALA A 217 -0.71 -14.87 7.93
CA ALA A 217 -0.30 -15.43 9.21
C ALA A 217 1.09 -14.93 9.62
N GLU A 218 2.06 -14.93 8.70
CA GLU A 218 3.42 -14.46 8.93
C GLU A 218 3.47 -12.97 9.26
N ARG A 219 2.69 -12.12 8.56
CA ARG A 219 2.64 -10.67 8.80
C ARG A 219 2.11 -10.36 10.19
N LEU A 220 0.98 -10.96 10.57
CA LEU A 220 0.39 -10.75 11.89
C LEU A 220 1.27 -11.35 12.99
N SER A 221 1.80 -12.56 12.81
CA SER A 221 2.70 -13.18 13.78
C SER A 221 3.96 -12.35 14.01
N ALA A 222 4.56 -11.78 12.97
CA ALA A 222 5.73 -10.93 13.11
C ALA A 222 5.42 -9.65 13.91
N ARG A 223 4.24 -9.06 13.68
CA ARG A 223 3.80 -7.87 14.43
C ARG A 223 3.42 -8.18 15.88
N GLN A 224 2.73 -9.29 16.13
CA GLN A 224 2.39 -9.76 17.46
C GLN A 224 3.67 -10.03 18.26
N LYS A 225 4.62 -10.75 17.67
CA LYS A 225 5.92 -11.02 18.31
C LYS A 225 6.66 -9.72 18.67
N ALA A 226 6.71 -8.75 17.75
CA ALA A 226 7.35 -7.46 18.03
C ALA A 226 6.64 -6.67 19.14
N TRP A 227 5.30 -6.78 19.22
CA TRP A 227 4.52 -6.19 20.30
C TRP A 227 4.80 -6.86 21.64
N ASP A 228 4.76 -8.18 21.71
CA ASP A 228 4.92 -8.94 22.94
C ASP A 228 6.36 -8.85 23.47
N ASP A 229 7.36 -9.08 22.61
CA ASP A 229 8.77 -8.95 22.99
C ASP A 229 9.15 -7.52 23.40
N GLY A 230 8.44 -6.52 22.85
CA GLY A 230 8.66 -5.11 23.17
C GLY A 230 7.99 -4.65 24.47
N GLN A 231 7.22 -5.50 25.15
CA GLN A 231 6.44 -5.12 26.33
C GLN A 231 7.31 -4.52 27.43
N TRP A 232 8.40 -5.19 27.79
CA TRP A 232 9.29 -4.74 28.86
C TRP A 232 9.89 -3.35 28.59
N VAL A 233 10.13 -3.00 27.32
CA VAL A 233 10.61 -1.67 26.92
C VAL A 233 9.53 -0.62 27.16
N ARG A 234 8.29 -0.90 26.72
CA ARG A 234 7.15 0.02 26.92
C ARG A 234 6.89 0.24 28.42
N ASP A 235 6.86 -0.84 29.20
CA ASP A 235 6.65 -0.79 30.64
C ASP A 235 7.77 -0.03 31.35
N GLY A 236 9.03 -0.27 30.95
CA GLY A 236 10.20 0.44 31.47
C GLY A 236 10.16 1.95 31.20
N LEU A 237 9.78 2.35 29.98
CA LEU A 237 9.64 3.78 29.62
C LEU A 237 8.52 4.46 30.43
N LEU A 238 7.38 3.79 30.62
CA LEU A 238 6.27 4.30 31.42
C LEU A 238 6.65 4.43 32.90
N ALA A 239 7.33 3.43 33.47
CA ALA A 239 7.82 3.47 34.85
C ALA A 239 8.81 4.63 35.06
N HIS A 240 9.75 4.82 34.13
CA HIS A 240 10.69 5.94 34.15
C HIS A 240 9.97 7.29 34.10
N ALA A 241 8.99 7.45 33.20
CA ALA A 241 8.21 8.68 33.08
C ALA A 241 7.42 9.01 34.35
N ARG A 242 6.78 8.00 34.98
CA ARG A 242 6.05 8.15 36.26
C ARG A 242 6.98 8.61 37.38
N LYS A 243 8.17 8.02 37.50
CA LYS A 243 9.19 8.44 38.48
C LYS A 243 9.60 9.90 38.28
N LYS A 244 9.84 10.31 37.02
CA LYS A 244 10.23 11.70 36.68
C LYS A 244 9.11 12.70 36.98
N ALA A 245 7.85 12.33 36.76
CA ALA A 245 6.70 13.17 37.09
C ALA A 245 6.55 13.36 38.61
N ALA A 246 6.64 12.28 39.40
CA ALA A 246 6.56 12.36 40.86
C ALA A 246 7.67 13.24 41.47
N SER A 247 8.91 13.13 40.96
CA SER A 247 10.05 13.94 41.42
C SER A 247 9.96 15.43 41.08
N LYS A 248 9.07 15.85 40.18
CA LYS A 248 8.84 17.28 39.87
C LYS A 248 7.77 17.92 40.75
N VAL A 249 6.95 17.10 41.41
CA VAL A 249 5.83 17.52 42.27
C VAL A 249 6.25 17.56 43.74
N ALA A 250 7.23 16.74 44.13
CA ALA A 250 7.91 16.80 45.43
C ALA A 250 8.98 17.91 45.46
#